data_AF-A0A3D2L9S2-F1
#
_entry.id   AF-A0A3D2L9S2-F1
#
_cell.length_a   1.000
_cell.length_b   1.000
_cell.length_c   1.000
_cell.angle_alpha   90.00
_cell.angle_beta   90.00
_cell.angle_gamma   90.00
#
_symmetry.space_group_name_H-M   'P 1'
#
loop_
_entity.id
_entity.type
_entity.pdbx_description
1 polymer ?
#
loop_
_entity_poly.entity_id
_entity_poly.type
_entity_poly.pdbx_seq_one_letter_code
_entity_poly.pdbx_strand_id
1 'polypeptide(L)'
;DEAAALWKKIAGLEDSRIIRIGTSDNFWSMGDTGPCGPCSEIFYDHGESVPGGPPGSPDEDGDRFIEIWNLVFMQFDQQADGSRKNLPKPSIDTGMGLERISAVLQGVH
;
A
#
# COMPACT_ATOMS: atom_id res chain seq x y z
N ASP A 1 -3.25 5.23 -12.14
CA ASP A 1 -3.80 6.59 -12.30
C ASP A 1 -5.06 6.86 -11.51
N GLU A 2 -6.06 5.99 -11.59
CA GLU A 2 -7.34 6.17 -10.89
C GLU A 2 -7.19 6.36 -9.37
N ALA A 3 -6.45 5.48 -8.68
CA ALA A 3 -6.21 5.59 -7.25
C ALA A 3 -5.58 6.94 -6.85
N ALA A 4 -4.55 7.39 -7.57
CA ALA A 4 -3.91 8.67 -7.31
C ALA A 4 -4.87 9.86 -7.49
N ALA A 5 -5.75 9.82 -8.49
CA ALA A 5 -6.77 10.86 -8.68
C ALA A 5 -7.81 10.87 -7.55
N LEU A 6 -8.21 9.68 -7.06
CA LEU A 6 -9.15 9.54 -5.95
C LEU A 6 -8.55 10.05 -4.63
N TRP A 7 -7.26 9.79 -4.35
CA TRP A 7 -6.58 10.34 -3.18
C TRP A 7 -6.60 11.87 -3.14
N LYS A 8 -6.31 12.53 -4.28
CA LYS A 8 -6.40 13.99 -4.39
C LYS A 8 -7.82 14.49 -4.19
N LYS A 9 -8.79 13.85 -4.85
CA LYS A 9 -10.17 14.34 -4.91
C LYS A 9 -10.94 14.10 -3.60
N ILE A 10 -10.76 12.94 -2.98
CA ILE A 10 -11.56 12.50 -1.82
C ILE A 10 -10.86 12.86 -0.51
N ALA A 11 -9.57 12.52 -0.39
CA ALA A 11 -8.81 12.77 0.84
C ALA A 11 -8.15 14.15 0.86
N GLY A 12 -8.14 14.88 -0.26
CA GLY A 12 -7.55 16.21 -0.34
C GLY A 12 -6.01 16.21 -0.25
N LEU A 13 -5.37 15.07 -0.53
CA LEU A 13 -3.91 14.96 -0.44
C LEU A 13 -3.23 15.68 -1.62
N GLU A 14 -2.16 16.40 -1.32
CA GLU A 14 -1.28 17.00 -2.31
C GLU A 14 -0.42 15.94 -3.01
N ASP A 15 0.05 16.25 -4.22
CA ASP A 15 0.92 15.38 -5.02
C ASP A 15 2.20 14.97 -4.28
N SER A 16 2.71 15.84 -3.41
CA SER A 16 3.89 15.59 -2.57
C SER A 16 3.72 14.42 -1.59
N ARG A 17 2.47 14.06 -1.26
CA ARG A 17 2.11 12.96 -0.35
C ARG A 17 1.55 11.73 -1.07
N ILE A 18 1.47 11.77 -2.40
CA ILE A 18 0.97 10.66 -3.23
C ILE A 18 2.11 10.12 -4.06
N ILE A 19 2.74 9.07 -3.55
CA ILE A 19 3.90 8.46 -4.19
C ILE A 19 3.44 7.37 -5.15
N ARG A 20 3.95 7.42 -6.38
CA ARG A 20 3.66 6.43 -7.41
C ARG A 20 4.84 5.48 -7.49
N ILE A 21 4.70 4.31 -6.90
CA ILE A 21 5.70 3.26 -6.96
C ILE A 21 5.33 2.37 -8.16
N GLY A 22 6.25 2.30 -9.13
CA GLY A 22 6.07 1.54 -10.36
C GLY A 22 6.54 0.08 -10.29
N THR A 23 7.13 -0.31 -9.15
CA THR A 23 7.65 -1.65 -8.88
C THR A 23 6.55 -2.58 -8.36
N SER A 24 6.89 -3.84 -8.11
CA SER A 24 5.98 -4.88 -7.61
C SER A 24 5.40 -4.59 -6.22
N ASP A 25 5.91 -3.58 -5.51
CA ASP A 25 5.49 -3.29 -4.14
C ASP A 25 4.02 -2.85 -4.08
N ASN A 26 3.53 -2.18 -5.13
CA ASN A 26 2.10 -1.87 -5.28
C ASN A 26 1.31 -2.93 -6.07
N PHE A 27 1.81 -4.17 -6.14
CA PHE A 27 1.09 -5.31 -6.68
C PHE A 27 1.05 -6.45 -5.65
N TRP A 28 -0.10 -6.60 -5.00
CA TRP A 28 -0.28 -7.61 -3.97
C TRP A 28 -0.71 -8.95 -4.58
N SER A 29 -0.13 -10.04 -4.08
CA SER A 29 -0.53 -11.42 -4.40
C SER A 29 -0.60 -12.26 -3.14
N MET A 30 -1.60 -13.14 -3.07
CA MET A 30 -1.75 -14.09 -1.96
C MET A 30 -0.58 -15.10 -1.89
N GLY A 31 0.05 -15.37 -3.04
CA GLY A 31 1.17 -16.30 -3.18
C GLY A 31 1.54 -16.48 -4.64
N ASP A 32 2.13 -17.63 -4.98
CA ASP A 32 2.51 -17.96 -6.37
C ASP A 32 1.30 -18.09 -7.31
N THR A 33 0.13 -18.42 -6.75
CA THR A 33 -1.16 -18.51 -7.45
C THR A 33 -2.29 -17.95 -6.59
N GLY A 34 -3.42 -17.60 -7.21
CA GLY A 34 -4.61 -17.10 -6.52
C GLY A 34 -4.89 -15.61 -6.75
N PRO A 35 -5.86 -15.06 -6.00
CA PRO A 35 -6.30 -13.67 -6.16
C PRO A 35 -5.16 -12.66 -5.95
N CYS A 36 -5.05 -11.70 -6.86
CA CYS A 36 -4.05 -10.65 -6.83
C CYS A 36 -4.55 -9.37 -7.51
N GLY A 37 -3.82 -8.27 -7.32
CA GLY A 37 -4.19 -7.00 -7.94
C GLY A 37 -3.29 -5.84 -7.54
N PRO A 38 -3.45 -4.69 -8.22
CA PRO A 38 -2.82 -3.46 -7.80
C PRO A 38 -3.33 -3.05 -6.41
N CYS A 39 -2.47 -2.47 -5.60
CA CYS A 39 -2.83 -1.97 -4.27
C CYS A 39 -2.40 -0.52 -4.06
N SER A 40 -3.00 0.11 -3.06
CA SER A 40 -2.64 1.43 -2.57
C SER A 40 -2.45 1.37 -1.07
N GLU A 41 -1.32 1.88 -0.60
CA GLU A 41 -0.92 1.77 0.80
C GLU A 41 -0.92 3.12 1.50
N ILE A 42 -1.16 3.10 2.80
CA ILE A 42 -1.19 4.26 3.68
C ILE A 42 -0.02 4.14 4.65
N PHE A 43 0.86 5.13 4.63
CA PHE A 43 2.01 5.23 5.52
C PHE A 43 1.81 6.33 6.55
N TYR A 44 2.36 6.12 7.75
CA TYR A 44 2.38 7.10 8.82
C TYR A 44 3.82 7.56 9.11
N ASP A 45 4.04 8.88 9.16
CA ASP A 45 5.32 9.48 9.53
C ASP A 45 5.41 9.61 11.06
N HIS A 46 6.28 8.81 11.68
CA HIS A 46 6.56 8.88 13.13
C HIS A 46 7.38 10.11 13.53
N GLY A 47 7.84 10.91 12.57
CA GLY A 47 8.51 12.19 12.78
C GLY A 47 10.01 12.15 12.48
N GLU A 48 10.60 13.34 12.35
CA GLU A 48 12.01 13.53 11.95
C GLU A 48 13.03 12.97 12.96
N SER A 49 12.61 12.67 14.19
CA SER A 49 13.46 12.03 15.20
C SER A 49 13.75 10.57 14.89
N VAL A 50 12.96 9.93 14.02
CA VAL A 50 13.14 8.54 13.61
C VAL A 50 13.87 8.52 12.25
N PRO A 51 14.93 7.71 12.09
CA PRO A 51 15.61 7.57 10.81
C PRO A 51 14.73 6.85 9.79
N GLY A 52 14.79 7.30 8.53
CA GLY A 52 14.06 6.71 7.42
C GLY A 52 13.56 7.77 6.44
N GLY A 53 13.35 7.35 5.20
CA GLY A 53 12.80 8.16 4.12
C GLY A 53 11.40 7.71 3.74
N PRO A 54 10.67 8.51 2.94
CA PRO A 54 9.35 8.13 2.46
C PRO A 54 9.43 6.90 1.54
N PRO A 55 8.30 6.21 1.31
CA PRO A 55 8.23 5.11 0.35
C PRO A 55 8.76 5.52 -1.03
N GLY A 56 9.48 4.62 -1.71
CA GLY A 56 10.16 4.86 -2.98
C GLY A 56 11.50 5.61 -2.88
N SER A 57 11.97 5.94 -1.68
CA SER A 57 13.27 6.60 -1.45
C SER A 57 14.38 5.60 -1.10
N PRO A 58 15.68 5.97 -1.22
CA PRO A 58 16.78 5.07 -0.85
C PRO A 58 16.78 4.62 0.61
N ASP A 59 16.11 5.37 1.49
CA ASP A 59 16.04 5.12 2.93
C ASP A 59 14.63 4.62 3.35
N GLU A 60 13.83 4.09 2.40
CA GLU A 60 12.45 3.65 2.63
C GLU A 60 12.32 2.50 3.64
N ASP A 61 13.38 1.70 3.81
CA ASP A 61 13.43 0.58 4.76
C ASP A 61 13.54 1.03 6.24
N GLY A 62 13.56 2.34 6.51
CA GLY A 62 13.63 2.89 7.86
C GLY A 62 12.29 2.92 8.60
N ASP A 63 12.34 3.00 9.93
CA ASP A 63 11.14 2.95 10.79
C ASP A 63 10.36 4.28 10.86
N ARG A 64 10.77 5.31 10.11
CA ARG A 64 10.09 6.62 10.11
C ARG A 64 8.72 6.55 9.44
N PHE A 65 8.66 5.98 8.24
CA PHE A 65 7.44 5.88 7.45
C PHE A 65 6.94 4.44 7.50
N ILE A 66 6.07 4.14 8.46
CA ILE A 66 5.54 2.79 8.64
C ILE A 66 4.26 2.62 7.84
N GLU A 67 4.18 1.55 7.05
CA GLU A 67 2.96 1.11 6.38
C GLU A 67 1.91 0.70 7.43
N ILE A 68 0.78 1.40 7.47
CA ILE A 68 -0.29 1.14 8.43
C ILE A 68 -1.40 0.30 7.80
N TRP A 69 -1.76 0.58 6.55
CA TRP A 69 -2.93 0.00 5.92
C TRP A 69 -2.73 -0.19 4.42
N ASN A 70 -2.92 -1.43 3.95
CA ASN A 70 -2.93 -1.79 2.54
C ASN A 70 -4.37 -1.93 2.01
N LEU A 71 -4.65 -1.31 0.85
CA LEU A 71 -5.92 -1.39 0.12
C LEU A 71 -5.67 -2.09 -1.22
N VAL A 72 -5.99 -3.39 -1.28
CA VAL A 72 -5.81 -4.22 -2.47
C VAL A 72 -7.07 -4.19 -3.33
N PHE A 73 -6.92 -3.76 -4.57
CA PHE A 73 -7.99 -3.81 -5.58
C PHE A 73 -7.87 -5.13 -6.33
N MET A 74 -8.51 -6.17 -5.81
CA MET A 74 -8.48 -7.52 -6.38
C MET A 74 -9.09 -7.50 -7.79
N GLN A 75 -8.24 -7.79 -8.79
CA GLN A 75 -8.63 -7.76 -10.21
C GLN A 75 -8.35 -9.07 -10.94
N PHE A 76 -7.35 -9.84 -10.48
CA PHE A 76 -6.87 -11.01 -11.20
C PHE A 76 -6.80 -12.24 -10.31
N ASP A 77 -6.77 -13.40 -10.96
CA ASP A 77 -6.41 -14.69 -10.39
C ASP A 77 -5.13 -15.16 -11.10
N GLN A 78 -4.01 -15.16 -10.37
CA GLN A 78 -2.70 -15.58 -10.82
C GLN A 78 -2.67 -17.10 -11.00
N GLN A 79 -2.35 -17.56 -12.20
CA GLN A 79 -2.28 -18.98 -12.54
C GLN A 79 -0.85 -19.50 -12.38
N ALA A 80 -0.70 -20.82 -12.22
CA ALA A 80 0.59 -21.49 -12.05
C ALA A 80 1.54 -21.34 -13.25
N ASP A 81 1.01 -21.05 -14.45
CA ASP A 81 1.79 -20.79 -15.67
C ASP A 81 2.27 -19.34 -15.79
N GLY A 82 2.02 -18.51 -14.77
CA GLY A 82 2.35 -17.08 -14.76
C GLY A 82 1.29 -16.20 -15.43
N SER A 83 0.26 -16.76 -16.08
CA SER A 83 -0.83 -15.98 -16.65
C SER A 83 -1.77 -15.41 -15.60
N ARG A 84 -2.45 -14.30 -15.93
CA ARG A 84 -3.44 -13.64 -15.06
C ARG A 84 -4.80 -13.66 -15.72
N LYS A 85 -5.79 -14.21 -15.01
CA LYS A 85 -7.19 -14.19 -15.45
C LYS A 85 -7.95 -13.12 -14.70
N ASN A 86 -8.85 -12.39 -15.36
CA ASN A 86 -9.70 -11.43 -14.67
C ASN A 86 -10.64 -12.15 -13.70
N LEU A 87 -10.78 -11.62 -12.49
CA LEU A 87 -11.80 -12.07 -11.56
C LEU A 87 -13.20 -11.77 -12.13
N PRO A 88 -14.21 -12.64 -11.90
CA PRO A 88 -15.57 -12.40 -12.37
C PRO A 88 -16.18 -11.09 -11.85
N LYS A 89 -15.75 -10.68 -10.66
CA LYS A 89 -16.16 -9.43 -10.00
C LYS A 89 -14.93 -8.81 -9.33
N PRO A 90 -14.50 -7.60 -9.74
CA PRO A 90 -13.52 -6.84 -9.00
C PRO A 90 -13.96 -6.68 -7.54
N SER A 91 -13.03 -6.90 -6.62
CA SER A 91 -13.30 -6.92 -5.18
C SER A 91 -12.26 -6.09 -4.44
N ILE A 92 -12.51 -5.81 -3.16
CA ILE A 92 -11.59 -5.08 -2.30
C ILE A 92 -11.16 -6.01 -1.17
N ASP A 93 -9.85 -6.10 -0.95
CA ASP A 93 -9.25 -6.70 0.23
C ASP A 93 -8.40 -5.63 0.94
N THR A 94 -8.51 -5.54 2.26
CA THR A 94 -7.77 -4.52 3.02
C THR A 94 -7.18 -5.12 4.28
N GLY A 95 -5.92 -4.80 4.56
CA GLY A 95 -5.23 -5.23 5.77
C GLY A 95 -4.64 -4.04 6.52
N MET A 96 -4.98 -3.90 7.80
CA MET A 96 -4.38 -2.91 8.70
C MET A 96 -3.74 -3.63 9.87
N GLY A 97 -2.45 -3.37 10.11
CA GLY A 97 -1.73 -3.99 11.22
C GLY A 97 -2.22 -3.42 12.56
N LEU A 98 -2.82 -4.26 13.41
CA LEU A 98 -3.40 -3.84 14.69
C LEU A 98 -2.36 -3.23 15.61
N GLU A 99 -1.18 -3.83 15.66
CA GLU A 99 -0.06 -3.39 16.50
C GLU A 99 0.47 -2.04 16.00
N ARG A 100 0.60 -1.89 14.67
CA ARG A 100 1.10 -0.65 14.03
C ARG A 100 0.16 0.53 14.29
N ILE A 101 -1.15 0.35 14.06
CA ILE A 101 -2.11 1.43 14.34
C ILE A 101 -2.22 1.74 15.84
N SER A 102 -2.06 0.74 16.70
CA SER A 102 -2.08 0.94 18.15
C SER A 102 -0.90 1.78 18.62
N ALA A 103 0.31 1.55 18.08
CA ALA A 103 1.49 2.34 18.37
C ALA A 103 1.27 3.82 18.03
N VAL A 104 0.77 4.08 16.81
CA VAL A 104 0.39 5.43 16.35
C VAL A 104 -0.63 6.09 17.29
N LEU A 105 -1.72 5.41 17.64
CA LEU A 105 -2.79 5.98 18.47
C LEU A 105 -2.37 6.21 19.93
N GLN A 106 -1.43 5.41 20.44
CA GLN A 106 -0.91 5.55 21.80
C GLN A 106 0.27 6.55 21.86
N GLY A 107 0.72 7.07 20.71
CA GLY A 107 1.85 7.99 20.64
C GLY A 107 3.18 7.33 21.03
N VAL A 108 3.28 6.02 20.83
CA VAL A 108 4.49 5.24 21.08
C VAL A 108 5.04 4.71 19.76
N HIS A 109 6.36 4.65 19.65
CA HIS A 109 7.09 4.01 18.56
C HIS A 109 7.86 2.85 19.16
#